data_AF-A0A138ZYP8-F1
#
_entry.id   AF-A0A138ZYP8-F1
#
_cell.length_a   1.000
_cell.length_b   1.000
_cell.length_c   1.000
_cell.angle_alpha   90.00
_cell.angle_beta   90.00
_cell.angle_gamma   90.00
#
_symmetry.space_group_name_H-M   'P 1'
#
loop_
_entity.id
_entity.type
_entity.pdbx_description
1 polymer ?
#
loop_
_entity_poly.entity_id
_entity_poly.type
_entity_poly.pdbx_seq_one_letter_code
_entity_poly.pdbx_strand_id
1 'polypeptide(L)'
;MSAIACASLSALVAPSLCRALPALAVAPRLLTAFPTATRQPAALSRRMVTSASLTPTIEDILVEDHRQFGEIMRRYNLATEKAEKKAALAELIRQVAVHSVGEEKILYPILEKIAIKGDAKAVIARERQEHKQVRDMLYDLLDRNLPVGDPLFERDVEAMYKYLAAHCAGEEVSDCPEMARFFPESARREFGKRFLAVKKLAEDQVAEEILDMESKINL
;
A
#
# COMPACT_ATOMS: atom_id res chain seq x y z
N MET A 1 12.95 -27.44 -19.69
CA MET A 1 14.20 -26.97 -19.05
C MET A 1 14.37 -25.50 -19.41
N SER A 2 14.19 -24.59 -18.46
CA SER A 2 15.07 -23.43 -18.29
C SER A 2 14.70 -22.74 -16.99
N ALA A 3 15.65 -22.70 -16.06
CA ALA A 3 15.58 -22.05 -14.77
C ALA A 3 16.27 -20.68 -14.92
N ILE A 4 15.48 -19.61 -15.04
CA ILE A 4 15.91 -18.20 -15.01
C ILE A 4 14.64 -17.44 -14.57
N ALA A 5 14.53 -16.65 -13.51
CA ALA A 5 15.49 -16.02 -12.62
C ALA A 5 14.97 -16.08 -11.17
N CYS A 6 15.82 -16.57 -10.28
CA CYS A 6 15.72 -16.38 -8.85
C CYS A 6 16.71 -15.26 -8.50
N ALA A 7 16.30 -14.30 -7.66
CA ALA A 7 17.06 -13.17 -7.10
C ALA A 7 17.03 -11.83 -7.85
N SER A 8 16.32 -10.85 -7.27
CA SER A 8 16.80 -9.45 -7.19
C SER A 8 15.79 -8.48 -6.54
N LEU A 9 15.45 -8.66 -5.25
CA LEU A 9 14.76 -7.59 -4.48
C LEU A 9 15.36 -7.33 -3.09
N SER A 10 16.45 -8.00 -2.70
CA SER A 10 17.05 -7.88 -1.35
C SER A 10 18.37 -7.10 -1.26
N ALA A 11 18.89 -6.53 -2.34
CA ALA A 11 20.13 -5.76 -2.29
C ALA A 11 19.83 -4.28 -2.54
N LEU A 12 19.82 -3.46 -1.49
CA LEU A 12 20.28 -2.05 -1.48
C LEU A 12 19.80 -1.36 -0.17
N VAL A 13 20.43 -1.74 0.95
CA VAL A 13 20.43 -0.97 2.19
C VAL A 13 21.88 -0.76 2.61
N ALA A 14 22.38 0.48 2.48
CA ALA A 14 23.51 0.96 3.26
C ALA A 14 23.40 2.50 3.44
N PRO A 15 23.54 3.02 4.67
CA PRO A 15 23.46 4.45 4.98
C PRO A 15 24.86 5.05 5.18
N SER A 16 25.12 6.27 4.69
CA SER A 16 26.32 7.04 5.03
C SER A 16 26.29 8.47 4.45
N LEU A 17 26.03 9.48 5.28
CA LEU A 17 27.04 10.44 5.77
C LEU A 17 26.41 11.74 6.30
N CYS A 18 26.64 11.90 7.60
CA CYS A 18 26.58 13.13 8.37
C CYS A 18 27.56 14.16 7.80
N ARG A 19 27.16 15.44 7.67
CA ARG A 19 28.12 16.55 7.66
C ARG A 19 27.54 17.82 8.25
N ALA A 20 28.35 18.44 9.10
CA ALA A 20 28.05 19.49 10.04
C ALA A 20 28.03 20.91 9.42
N LEU A 21 27.48 21.81 10.24
CA LEU A 21 27.37 23.28 10.17
C LEU A 21 28.64 24.01 9.70
N PRO A 22 28.49 25.31 9.40
CA PRO A 22 29.34 26.28 10.10
C PRO A 22 28.55 27.41 10.77
N ALA A 23 29.09 27.81 11.93
CA ALA A 23 28.77 29.01 12.68
C ALA A 23 29.46 30.25 12.10
N LEU A 24 28.86 31.43 12.27
CA LEU A 24 29.49 32.77 12.34
C LEU A 24 28.32 33.78 12.49
N ALA A 25 28.36 34.92 13.18
CA ALA A 25 29.28 35.57 14.10
C ALA A 25 28.45 36.59 14.90
N VAL A 26 28.90 36.93 16.11
CA VAL A 26 28.35 37.97 16.98
C VAL A 26 29.08 39.29 16.75
N ALA A 27 28.38 40.43 16.78
CA ALA A 27 28.95 41.70 17.27
C ALA A 27 27.87 42.67 17.82
N PRO A 28 28.21 43.55 18.78
CA PRO A 28 27.26 44.31 19.60
C PRO A 28 27.25 45.83 19.31
N ARG A 29 26.23 46.55 19.83
CA ARG A 29 26.26 47.90 20.48
C ARG A 29 24.84 48.47 20.60
N LEU A 30 24.31 48.58 21.82
CA LEU A 30 24.33 49.72 22.77
C LEU A 30 23.20 50.76 22.59
N LEU A 31 22.15 50.54 23.41
CA LEU A 31 21.30 51.46 24.20
C LEU A 31 21.06 52.91 23.74
N THR A 32 19.76 53.25 23.60
CA THR A 32 19.11 54.46 24.16
C THR A 32 17.63 54.17 24.49
N ALA A 33 17.02 55.02 25.31
CA ALA A 33 15.99 54.73 26.31
C ALA A 33 14.50 54.91 25.91
N PHE A 34 13.62 54.42 26.82
CA PHE A 34 12.15 54.55 27.00
C PHE A 34 11.57 55.98 26.89
N PRO A 35 10.21 56.24 26.86
CA PRO A 35 9.03 55.41 27.23
C PRO A 35 7.93 55.43 26.13
N THR A 36 6.69 54.88 26.17
CA THR A 36 5.59 54.85 27.16
C THR A 36 4.53 53.86 26.64
N ALA A 37 3.81 53.20 27.54
CA ALA A 37 2.71 52.28 27.24
C ALA A 37 1.51 52.97 26.57
N THR A 38 0.88 52.35 25.55
CA THR A 38 -0.50 51.81 25.62
C THR A 38 -1.00 51.24 24.29
N ARG A 39 -1.74 50.12 24.42
CA ARG A 39 -2.67 49.45 23.47
C ARG A 39 -2.09 48.83 22.19
N GLN A 40 -1.68 47.57 22.32
CA GLN A 40 -1.77 46.60 21.22
C GLN A 40 -3.25 46.33 20.90
N PRO A 41 -3.69 46.40 19.64
CA PRO A 41 -4.85 45.61 19.24
C PRO A 41 -4.45 44.14 19.39
N ALA A 42 -5.29 43.34 20.04
CA ALA A 42 -5.14 41.90 20.06
C ALA A 42 -5.12 41.43 18.60
N ALA A 43 -3.92 41.21 18.06
CA ALA A 43 -3.76 40.45 16.84
C ALA A 43 -4.31 39.07 17.17
N LEU A 44 -5.52 38.80 16.68
CA LEU A 44 -6.04 37.45 16.56
C LEU A 44 -4.96 36.68 15.80
N SER A 45 -4.11 35.98 16.56
CA SER A 45 -3.17 35.03 16.01
C SER A 45 -4.07 33.97 15.39
N ARG A 46 -4.37 34.18 14.11
CA ARG A 46 -5.07 33.23 13.27
C ARG A 46 -4.15 32.03 13.27
N ARG A 47 -4.44 31.10 14.18
CA ARG A 47 -3.79 29.80 14.27
C ARG A 47 -3.84 29.27 12.84
N MET A 48 -2.69 29.25 12.17
CA MET A 48 -2.58 28.58 10.89
C MET A 48 -2.95 27.15 11.22
N VAL A 49 -4.16 26.74 10.83
CA VAL A 49 -4.52 25.35 10.73
C VAL A 49 -3.60 24.84 9.64
N THR A 50 -2.43 24.35 10.05
CA THR A 50 -1.56 23.60 9.16
C THR A 50 -2.43 22.49 8.61
N SER A 51 -2.60 22.48 7.30
CA SER A 51 -3.37 21.51 6.53
C SER A 51 -2.72 20.13 6.63
N ALA A 52 -2.69 19.55 7.83
CA ALA A 52 -2.31 18.17 8.09
C ALA A 52 -3.42 17.18 7.67
N SER A 53 -4.47 17.67 7.01
CA SER A 53 -5.79 17.03 6.88
C SER A 53 -6.09 16.48 5.48
N LEU A 54 -5.12 16.30 4.59
CA LEU A 54 -5.42 15.87 3.20
C LEU A 54 -4.93 14.49 2.81
N THR A 55 -3.91 13.93 3.48
CA THR A 55 -3.43 12.59 3.12
C THR A 55 -4.14 11.54 3.96
N PRO A 56 -4.84 10.56 3.37
CA PRO A 56 -5.45 9.44 4.11
C PRO A 56 -4.41 8.66 4.94
N THR A 57 -4.88 7.98 5.98
CA THR A 57 -4.05 7.02 6.73
C THR A 57 -3.79 5.77 5.86
N ILE A 58 -2.81 4.95 6.24
CA ILE A 58 -2.54 3.71 5.51
C ILE A 58 -3.76 2.78 5.53
N GLU A 59 -4.47 2.72 6.66
CA GLU A 59 -5.70 1.93 6.80
C GLU A 59 -6.81 2.41 5.86
N ASP A 60 -7.00 3.73 5.76
CA ASP A 60 -7.97 4.31 4.82
C ASP A 60 -7.65 3.90 3.36
N ILE A 61 -6.37 3.78 3.02
CA ILE A 61 -5.93 3.38 1.68
C ILE A 61 -6.15 1.87 1.45
N LEU A 62 -5.80 1.03 2.42
CA LEU A 62 -5.99 -0.44 2.34
C LEU A 62 -7.48 -0.78 2.18
N VAL A 63 -8.33 -0.22 3.04
CA VAL A 63 -9.80 -0.41 2.97
C VAL A 63 -10.36 0.05 1.63
N GLU A 64 -9.88 1.18 1.11
CA GLU A 64 -10.33 1.67 -0.20
C GLU A 64 -9.89 0.76 -1.35
N ASP A 65 -8.67 0.22 -1.32
CA ASP A 65 -8.21 -0.78 -2.29
C ASP A 65 -9.08 -2.04 -2.23
N HIS A 66 -9.34 -2.57 -1.02
CA HIS A 66 -10.17 -3.76 -0.82
C HIS A 66 -11.60 -3.56 -1.35
N ARG A 67 -12.17 -2.39 -1.09
CA ARG A 67 -13.47 -1.99 -1.64
C ARG A 67 -13.44 -1.98 -3.17
N GLN A 68 -12.37 -1.47 -3.78
CA GLN A 68 -12.20 -1.47 -5.24
C GLN A 68 -12.10 -2.88 -5.80
N PHE A 69 -11.40 -3.82 -5.14
CA PHE A 69 -11.35 -5.23 -5.55
C PHE A 69 -12.76 -5.84 -5.63
N GLY A 70 -13.59 -5.57 -4.63
CA GLY A 70 -15.00 -5.99 -4.63
C GLY A 70 -15.84 -5.39 -5.74
N GLU A 71 -15.65 -4.10 -6.05
CA GLU A 71 -16.35 -3.48 -7.17
C GLU A 71 -15.90 -4.04 -8.53
N ILE A 72 -14.61 -4.34 -8.69
CA ILE A 72 -14.09 -4.99 -9.90
C ILE A 72 -14.71 -6.38 -10.07
N MET A 73 -14.74 -7.19 -9.01
CA MET A 73 -15.35 -8.51 -9.06
C MET A 73 -16.85 -8.48 -9.26
N ARG A 74 -17.54 -7.50 -8.70
CA ARG A 74 -18.96 -7.27 -9.01
C ARG A 74 -19.16 -6.98 -10.50
N ARG A 75 -18.31 -6.15 -11.12
CA ARG A 75 -18.34 -5.92 -12.58
C ARG A 75 -18.05 -7.20 -13.36
N TYR A 76 -17.05 -7.97 -12.96
CA TYR A 76 -16.73 -9.27 -13.57
C TYR A 76 -17.93 -10.24 -13.55
N ASN A 77 -18.65 -10.30 -12.43
CA ASN A 77 -19.79 -11.20 -12.26
C ASN A 77 -21.05 -10.74 -13.03
N LEU A 78 -21.22 -9.43 -13.22
CA LEU A 78 -22.35 -8.86 -13.98
C LEU A 78 -22.10 -8.77 -15.49
N ALA A 79 -20.84 -8.86 -15.92
CA ALA A 79 -20.48 -8.80 -17.33
C ALA A 79 -21.04 -9.99 -18.11
N THR A 80 -21.73 -9.70 -19.22
CA THR A 80 -22.25 -10.72 -20.14
C THR A 80 -21.26 -11.02 -21.27
N GLU A 81 -20.47 -10.02 -21.66
CA GLU A 81 -19.48 -10.16 -22.71
C GLU A 81 -18.16 -10.69 -22.16
N LYS A 82 -17.55 -11.65 -22.89
CA LYS A 82 -16.25 -12.22 -22.50
C LYS A 82 -15.16 -11.17 -22.42
N ALA A 83 -15.18 -10.17 -23.31
CA ALA A 83 -14.20 -9.09 -23.32
C ALA A 83 -14.27 -8.25 -22.02
N GLU A 84 -15.48 -7.96 -21.52
CA GLU A 84 -15.67 -7.22 -20.28
C GLU A 84 -15.20 -8.02 -19.06
N LYS A 85 -15.49 -9.33 -19.02
CA LYS A 85 -14.95 -10.23 -17.99
C LYS A 85 -13.42 -10.25 -18.01
N LYS A 86 -12.79 -10.40 -19.18
CA LYS A 86 -11.33 -10.38 -19.31
C LYS A 86 -10.74 -9.06 -18.81
N ALA A 87 -11.30 -7.93 -19.21
CA ALA A 87 -10.83 -6.61 -18.79
C ALA A 87 -10.99 -6.39 -17.28
N ALA A 88 -12.10 -6.83 -16.69
CA ALA A 88 -12.29 -6.73 -15.23
C ALA A 88 -11.30 -7.62 -14.47
N LEU A 89 -11.04 -8.85 -14.94
CA LEU A 89 -10.08 -9.74 -14.30
C LEU A 89 -8.64 -9.22 -14.42
N ALA A 90 -8.25 -8.72 -15.59
CA ALA A 90 -6.94 -8.09 -15.79
C ALA A 90 -6.75 -6.89 -14.84
N GLU A 91 -7.77 -6.03 -14.72
CA GLU A 91 -7.73 -4.91 -13.80
C GLU A 91 -7.62 -5.36 -12.33
N LEU A 92 -8.33 -6.42 -11.93
CA LEU A 92 -8.21 -6.97 -10.57
C LEU A 92 -6.78 -7.44 -10.30
N ILE A 93 -6.22 -8.23 -11.23
CA ILE A 93 -4.84 -8.76 -11.12
C ILE A 93 -3.85 -7.60 -10.95
N ARG A 94 -4.01 -6.55 -11.77
CA ARG A 94 -3.15 -5.37 -11.70
C ARG A 94 -3.22 -4.68 -10.35
N GLN A 95 -4.43 -4.40 -9.88
CA GLN A 95 -4.58 -3.68 -8.62
C GLN A 95 -4.10 -4.52 -7.43
N VAL A 96 -4.39 -5.81 -7.40
CA VAL A 96 -3.90 -6.73 -6.35
C VAL A 96 -2.38 -6.80 -6.35
N ALA A 97 -1.74 -6.93 -7.52
CA ALA A 97 -0.28 -6.99 -7.61
C ALA A 97 0.40 -5.73 -7.03
N VAL A 98 -0.08 -4.55 -7.42
CA VAL A 98 0.44 -3.27 -6.95
C VAL A 98 0.21 -3.09 -5.44
N HIS A 99 -0.97 -3.48 -4.96
CA HIS A 99 -1.33 -3.44 -3.54
C HIS A 99 -0.41 -4.34 -2.71
N SER A 100 -0.20 -5.59 -3.13
CA SER A 100 0.70 -6.54 -2.47
C SER A 100 2.16 -6.06 -2.41
N VAL A 101 2.65 -5.34 -3.43
CA VAL A 101 3.97 -4.71 -3.36
C VAL A 101 4.00 -3.60 -2.30
N GLY A 102 2.95 -2.78 -2.22
CA GLY A 102 2.79 -1.78 -1.17
C GLY A 102 2.87 -2.40 0.23
N GLU A 103 2.16 -3.51 0.43
CA GLU A 103 2.11 -4.21 1.71
C GLU A 103 3.46 -4.80 2.09
N GLU A 104 4.11 -5.49 1.16
CA GLU A 104 5.43 -6.08 1.42
C GLU A 104 6.48 -5.03 1.78
N LYS A 105 6.48 -3.88 1.09
CA LYS A 105 7.50 -2.84 1.29
C LYS A 105 7.20 -1.91 2.47
N ILE A 106 5.93 -1.71 2.80
CA ILE A 106 5.50 -0.72 3.79
C ILE A 106 4.76 -1.35 4.96
N LEU A 107 3.67 -2.09 4.71
CA LEU A 107 2.82 -2.64 5.77
C LEU A 107 3.55 -3.68 6.61
N TYR A 108 4.16 -4.69 6.01
CA TYR A 108 4.79 -5.78 6.76
C TYR A 108 5.93 -5.32 7.68
N PRO A 109 6.83 -4.39 7.28
CA PRO A 109 7.82 -3.82 8.19
C PRO A 109 7.20 -3.00 9.35
N ILE A 110 6.00 -2.45 9.17
CA ILE A 110 5.26 -1.76 10.24
C ILE A 110 4.67 -2.80 11.19
N LEU A 111 4.00 -3.82 10.66
CA LEU A 111 3.46 -4.93 11.45
C LEU A 111 4.58 -5.60 12.26
N GLU A 112 5.74 -5.89 11.66
CA GLU A 112 6.96 -6.36 12.34
C GLU A 112 7.35 -5.51 13.56
N LYS A 113 7.25 -4.18 13.47
CA LYS A 113 7.55 -3.29 14.60
C LYS A 113 6.52 -3.35 15.72
N ILE A 114 5.24 -3.53 15.39
CA ILE A 114 4.17 -3.78 16.38
C ILE A 114 4.44 -5.13 17.06
N ALA A 115 4.76 -6.13 16.23
CA ALA A 115 5.04 -7.49 16.58
C ALA A 115 6.24 -7.64 17.54
N ILE A 116 7.29 -6.82 17.41
CA ILE A 116 8.42 -6.82 18.37
C ILE A 116 7.96 -6.59 19.83
N LYS A 117 6.74 -6.06 20.06
CA LYS A 117 6.15 -5.91 21.39
C LYS A 117 5.12 -7.02 21.78
N GLY A 118 4.95 -8.11 21.01
CA GLY A 118 3.96 -9.19 21.20
C GLY A 118 4.25 -10.52 20.46
N ASP A 119 3.22 -11.38 20.24
CA ASP A 119 3.33 -12.63 19.47
C ASP A 119 2.96 -12.42 17.99
N ALA A 120 3.94 -12.61 17.13
CA ALA A 120 4.25 -11.60 16.14
C ALA A 120 4.67 -12.21 14.81
N LYS A 121 5.57 -13.16 14.92
CA LYS A 121 6.08 -13.94 13.80
C LYS A 121 4.96 -14.73 13.12
N ALA A 122 3.95 -15.14 13.87
CA ALA A 122 2.79 -15.86 13.33
C ALA A 122 1.94 -14.98 12.40
N VAL A 123 1.69 -13.71 12.77
CA VAL A 123 0.88 -12.77 11.97
C VAL A 123 1.56 -12.49 10.63
N ILE A 124 2.84 -12.11 10.64
CA ILE A 124 3.56 -11.77 9.39
C ILE A 124 3.79 -13.00 8.51
N ALA A 125 4.05 -14.17 9.11
CA ALA A 125 4.16 -15.41 8.36
C ALA A 125 2.82 -15.77 7.69
N ARG A 126 1.70 -15.55 8.39
CA ARG A 126 0.35 -15.71 7.85
C ARG A 126 0.12 -14.77 6.68
N GLU A 127 0.33 -13.46 6.83
CA GLU A 127 0.09 -12.47 5.75
C GLU A 127 0.90 -12.81 4.47
N ARG A 128 2.19 -13.11 4.63
CA ARG A 128 3.05 -13.53 3.49
C ARG A 128 2.57 -14.83 2.85
N GLN A 129 2.08 -15.77 3.65
CA GLN A 129 1.57 -17.05 3.15
C GLN A 129 0.24 -16.87 2.40
N GLU A 130 -0.65 -16.02 2.90
CA GLU A 130 -1.93 -15.71 2.28
C GLU A 130 -1.74 -15.03 0.91
N HIS A 131 -0.85 -14.03 0.81
CA HIS A 131 -0.50 -13.44 -0.49
C HIS A 131 0.09 -14.45 -1.46
N LYS A 132 1.01 -15.30 -0.97
CA LYS A 132 1.58 -16.37 -1.78
C LYS A 132 0.48 -17.30 -2.31
N GLN A 133 -0.50 -17.62 -1.48
CA GLN A 133 -1.61 -18.49 -1.89
C GLN A 133 -2.49 -17.83 -2.95
N VAL A 134 -2.86 -16.54 -2.82
CA VAL A 134 -3.61 -15.81 -3.86
C VAL A 134 -2.86 -15.83 -5.19
N ARG A 135 -1.56 -15.52 -5.14
CA ARG A 135 -0.69 -15.50 -6.32
C ARG A 135 -0.59 -16.87 -6.99
N ASP A 136 -0.39 -17.93 -6.20
CA ASP A 136 -0.27 -19.29 -6.75
C ASP A 136 -1.62 -19.75 -7.36
N MET A 137 -2.75 -19.41 -6.75
CA MET A 137 -4.09 -19.66 -7.33
C MET A 137 -4.30 -18.90 -8.64
N LEU A 138 -3.78 -17.66 -8.74
CA LEU A 138 -3.82 -16.90 -9.98
C LEU A 138 -2.96 -17.57 -11.07
N TYR A 139 -1.73 -17.99 -10.76
CA TYR A 139 -0.91 -18.71 -11.73
C TYR A 139 -1.54 -20.03 -12.19
N ASP A 140 -2.09 -20.82 -11.26
CA ASP A 140 -2.78 -22.07 -11.61
C ASP A 140 -3.97 -21.82 -12.56
N LEU A 141 -4.68 -20.71 -12.37
CA LEU A 141 -5.80 -20.30 -13.21
C LEU A 141 -5.33 -19.92 -14.63
N LEU A 142 -4.21 -19.20 -14.74
CA LEU A 142 -3.60 -18.83 -16.02
C LEU A 142 -3.01 -20.05 -16.75
N ASP A 143 -2.31 -20.93 -16.04
CA ASP A 143 -1.64 -22.11 -16.60
C ASP A 143 -2.64 -23.15 -17.15
N ARG A 144 -3.83 -23.25 -16.54
CA ARG A 144 -4.91 -24.13 -17.04
C ARG A 144 -5.42 -23.74 -18.42
N ASN A 145 -5.22 -22.48 -18.82
CA ASN A 145 -5.58 -21.97 -20.14
C ASN A 145 -7.04 -22.25 -20.54
N LEU A 146 -7.95 -22.19 -19.56
CA LEU A 146 -9.39 -22.33 -19.80
C LEU A 146 -9.96 -21.00 -20.33
N PRO A 147 -10.96 -21.04 -21.24
CA PRO A 147 -11.55 -19.82 -21.75
C PRO A 147 -12.43 -19.15 -20.68
N VAL A 148 -12.41 -17.82 -20.66
CA VAL A 148 -13.38 -17.03 -19.87
C VAL A 148 -14.82 -17.44 -20.24
N GLY A 149 -15.65 -17.62 -19.22
CA GLY A 149 -16.99 -18.20 -19.32
C GLY A 149 -17.06 -19.72 -19.18
N ASP A 150 -15.92 -20.42 -19.14
CA ASP A 150 -15.91 -21.85 -18.80
C ASP A 150 -16.31 -22.06 -17.32
N PRO A 151 -17.23 -23.00 -17.00
CA PRO A 151 -17.69 -23.19 -15.63
C PRO A 151 -16.58 -23.50 -14.61
N LEU A 152 -15.50 -24.20 -15.02
CA LEU A 152 -14.36 -24.46 -14.13
C LEU A 152 -13.51 -23.21 -13.94
N PHE A 153 -13.32 -22.42 -14.99
CA PHE A 153 -12.64 -21.13 -14.90
C PHE A 153 -13.39 -20.18 -13.95
N GLU A 154 -14.69 -19.99 -14.14
CA GLU A 154 -15.50 -19.12 -13.27
C GLU A 154 -15.49 -19.59 -11.80
N ARG A 155 -15.54 -20.91 -11.57
CA ARG A 155 -15.40 -21.48 -10.23
C ARG A 155 -14.06 -21.15 -9.59
N ASP A 156 -12.98 -21.25 -10.36
CA ASP A 156 -11.63 -21.00 -9.86
C ASP A 156 -11.39 -19.50 -9.61
N VAL A 157 -11.92 -18.61 -10.45
CA VAL A 157 -11.93 -17.15 -10.20
C VAL A 157 -12.64 -16.84 -8.88
N GLU A 158 -13.85 -17.39 -8.68
CA GLU A 158 -14.63 -17.16 -7.46
C GLU A 158 -13.91 -17.71 -6.22
N ALA A 159 -13.27 -18.88 -6.33
CA ALA A 159 -12.50 -19.46 -5.24
C ALA A 159 -11.27 -18.59 -4.88
N MET A 160 -10.54 -18.09 -5.88
CA MET A 160 -9.41 -17.18 -5.69
C MET A 160 -9.87 -15.88 -5.03
N TYR A 161 -10.94 -15.26 -5.55
CA TYR A 161 -11.44 -14.02 -4.99
C TYR A 161 -11.98 -14.19 -3.57
N LYS A 162 -12.66 -15.29 -3.27
CA LYS A 162 -13.10 -15.59 -1.90
C LYS A 162 -11.93 -15.67 -0.93
N TYR A 163 -10.81 -16.24 -1.36
CA TYR A 163 -9.59 -16.29 -0.55
C TYR A 163 -9.00 -14.89 -0.34
N LEU A 164 -8.89 -14.10 -1.42
CA LEU A 164 -8.46 -12.69 -1.36
C LEU A 164 -9.33 -11.87 -0.40
N ALA A 165 -10.66 -11.95 -0.54
CA ALA A 165 -11.60 -11.20 0.29
C ALA A 165 -11.51 -11.59 1.77
N ALA A 166 -11.24 -12.86 2.08
CA ALA A 166 -11.04 -13.32 3.46
C ALA A 166 -9.74 -12.74 4.06
N HIS A 167 -8.67 -12.69 3.27
CA HIS A 167 -7.41 -12.05 3.66
C HIS A 167 -7.61 -10.55 3.91
N CYS A 168 -8.19 -9.80 2.96
CA CYS A 168 -8.51 -8.38 3.12
C CYS A 168 -9.33 -8.09 4.39
N ALA A 169 -10.36 -8.91 4.66
CA ALA A 169 -11.17 -8.77 5.86
C ALA A 169 -10.39 -9.04 7.15
N GLY A 170 -9.42 -9.98 7.11
CA GLY A 170 -8.50 -10.22 8.20
C GLY A 170 -7.68 -8.99 8.54
N GLU A 171 -7.08 -8.36 7.53
CA GLU A 171 -6.30 -7.13 7.72
C GLU A 171 -7.14 -5.98 8.29
N GLU A 172 -8.35 -5.77 7.77
CA GLU A 172 -9.24 -4.69 8.22
C GLU A 172 -9.70 -4.88 9.67
N VAL A 173 -9.93 -6.11 10.11
CA VAL A 173 -10.46 -6.42 11.45
C VAL A 173 -9.35 -6.60 12.49
N SER A 174 -8.16 -7.05 12.09
CA SER A 174 -7.05 -7.34 12.99
C SER A 174 -5.95 -6.27 12.91
N ASP A 175 -5.38 -6.11 11.72
CA ASP A 175 -4.08 -5.46 11.57
C ASP A 175 -4.21 -3.93 11.53
N CYS A 176 -5.25 -3.43 10.85
CA CYS A 176 -5.60 -2.00 10.82
C CYS A 176 -5.86 -1.43 12.23
N PRO A 177 -6.71 -2.03 13.08
CA PRO A 177 -6.90 -1.58 14.46
C PRO A 177 -5.62 -1.59 15.30
N GLU A 178 -4.76 -2.60 15.13
CA GLU A 178 -3.48 -2.68 15.84
C GLU A 178 -2.52 -1.55 15.43
N MET A 179 -2.47 -1.21 14.14
CA MET A 179 -1.72 -0.03 13.67
C MET A 179 -2.26 1.26 14.30
N ALA A 180 -3.58 1.45 14.30
CA ALA A 180 -4.23 2.61 14.90
C ALA A 180 -3.96 2.73 16.41
N ARG A 181 -3.85 1.59 17.11
CA ARG A 181 -3.51 1.53 18.54
C ARG A 181 -2.05 1.87 18.81
N PHE A 182 -1.13 1.41 17.96
CA PHE A 182 0.30 1.50 18.22
C PHE A 182 0.93 2.81 17.75
N PHE A 183 0.42 3.40 16.67
CA PHE A 183 0.98 4.59 16.04
C PHE A 183 0.03 5.79 16.10
N PRO A 184 0.53 7.00 16.39
CA PRO A 184 -0.29 8.20 16.28
C PRO A 184 -0.71 8.41 14.82
N GLU A 185 -1.88 9.00 14.61
CA GLU A 185 -2.45 9.25 13.28
C GLU A 185 -1.47 9.94 12.32
N SER A 186 -0.65 10.88 12.80
CA SER A 186 0.35 11.56 11.98
C SER A 186 1.38 10.59 11.37
N ALA A 187 1.81 9.57 12.11
CA ALA A 187 2.70 8.54 11.60
C ALA A 187 2.00 7.65 10.58
N ARG A 188 0.72 7.30 10.84
CA ARG A 188 -0.09 6.46 9.94
C ARG A 188 -0.37 7.15 8.60
N ARG A 189 -0.61 8.47 8.60
CA ARG A 189 -0.69 9.28 7.38
C ARG A 189 0.64 9.30 6.61
N GLU A 190 1.78 9.33 7.32
CA GLU A 190 3.09 9.25 6.67
C GLU A 190 3.35 7.87 6.06
N PHE A 191 2.92 6.80 6.72
CA PHE A 191 2.92 5.46 6.14
C PHE A 191 2.05 5.40 4.88
N GLY A 192 0.86 6.01 4.91
CA GLY A 192 -0.02 6.12 3.75
C GLY A 192 0.64 6.82 2.55
N LYS A 193 1.36 7.93 2.76
CA LYS A 193 2.13 8.59 1.66
C LYS A 193 3.15 7.65 1.04
N ARG A 194 3.89 6.91 1.88
CA ARG A 194 4.92 5.98 1.42
C ARG A 194 4.29 4.79 0.69
N PHE A 195 3.17 4.29 1.18
CA PHE A 195 2.39 3.22 0.54
C PHE A 195 1.95 3.64 -0.87
N LEU A 196 1.33 4.82 -1.02
CA LEU A 196 0.93 5.36 -2.32
C LEU A 196 2.13 5.59 -3.26
N ALA A 197 3.26 6.06 -2.74
CA ALA A 197 4.46 6.25 -3.54
C ALA A 197 5.02 4.92 -4.06
N VAL A 198 5.05 3.88 -3.23
CA VAL A 198 5.46 2.52 -3.64
C VAL A 198 4.49 1.97 -4.66
N LYS A 199 3.17 2.09 -4.43
CA LYS A 199 2.16 1.64 -5.39
C LYS A 199 2.36 2.27 -6.76
N LYS A 200 2.59 3.59 -6.81
CA LYS A 200 2.85 4.28 -8.07
C LYS A 200 4.09 3.77 -8.80
N LEU A 201 5.18 3.54 -8.07
CA LEU A 201 6.40 2.95 -8.64
C LEU A 201 6.16 1.52 -9.12
N ALA A 202 5.36 0.75 -8.38
CA ALA A 202 4.97 -0.59 -8.77
C ALA A 202 4.08 -0.55 -10.01
N GLU A 203 3.14 0.38 -10.16
CA GLU A 203 2.34 0.52 -11.39
C GLU A 203 3.23 0.71 -12.62
N ASP A 204 4.24 1.57 -12.52
CA ASP A 204 5.19 1.82 -13.61
C ASP A 204 6.03 0.58 -13.97
N GLN A 205 6.37 -0.26 -12.99
CA GLN A 205 7.19 -1.47 -13.16
C GLN A 205 6.38 -2.69 -13.58
N VAL A 206 5.24 -2.88 -12.93
CA VAL A 206 4.36 -4.02 -13.06
C VAL A 206 3.55 -3.90 -14.36
N ALA A 207 3.41 -2.72 -14.97
CA ALA A 207 2.85 -2.57 -16.32
C ALA A 207 3.52 -3.49 -17.36
N GLU A 208 4.85 -3.69 -17.29
CA GLU A 208 5.56 -4.55 -18.24
C GLU A 208 5.35 -6.06 -17.95
N GLU A 209 5.29 -6.46 -16.67
CA GLU A 209 5.04 -7.86 -16.28
C GLU A 209 3.57 -8.27 -16.41
N ILE A 210 2.64 -7.33 -16.20
CA ILE A 210 1.21 -7.55 -16.38
C ILE A 210 0.87 -7.71 -17.85
N LEU A 211 1.54 -7.02 -18.77
CA LEU A 211 1.36 -7.29 -20.20
C LEU A 211 1.68 -8.75 -20.55
N ASP A 212 2.68 -9.36 -19.90
CA ASP A 212 3.00 -10.79 -20.06
C ASP A 212 1.91 -11.67 -19.43
N MET A 213 1.37 -11.34 -18.25
CA MET A 213 0.27 -12.09 -17.63
C MET A 213 -1.06 -11.93 -18.37
N GLU A 214 -1.39 -10.73 -18.82
CA GLU A 214 -2.53 -10.40 -19.69
C GLU A 214 -2.42 -11.16 -21.01
N SER A 215 -1.23 -11.32 -21.58
CA SER A 215 -1.05 -12.15 -22.78
C SER A 215 -1.28 -13.65 -22.55
N LYS A 216 -1.12 -14.13 -21.30
CA LYS A 216 -1.34 -15.52 -20.88
C LYS A 216 -2.77 -15.82 -20.46
N ILE A 217 -3.49 -14.82 -19.94
CA ILE A 217 -4.95 -14.83 -20.08
C ILE A 217 -5.15 -14.91 -21.58
N ASN A 218 -5.73 -15.98 -22.11
CA ASN A 218 -5.83 -16.23 -23.55
C ASN A 218 -6.74 -15.14 -24.20
N LEU A 219 -6.19 -13.92 -24.36
CA LEU A 219 -6.86 -12.64 -24.62
C LEU A 219 -7.16 -12.50 -26.10
#